data_AF-A0A075I9E7-F1
#
_entry.id   AF-A0A075I9E7-F1
#
_cell.length_a   1.000
_cell.length_b   1.000
_cell.length_c   1.000
_cell.angle_alpha   90.00
_cell.angle_beta   90.00
_cell.angle_gamma   90.00
#
_symmetry.space_group_name_H-M   'P 1'
#
loop_
_entity.id
_entity.type
_entity.pdbx_description
1 polymer ?
#
loop_
_entity_poly.entity_id
_entity_poly.type
_entity_poly.pdbx_seq_one_letter_code
_entity_poly.pdbx_strand_id
1 'polypeptide(L)' 'MSQDIERVYTINLGKVLLSPDNQRAKRAVNMIREFARHHMKIQQVKIEEDVSHLLWSRGIKHPPRKLGLG' A
#
# COMPACT_ATOMS: atom_id res chain seq x y z
N MET A 1 -17.12 -23.42 5.78
CA MET A 1 -16.04 -23.10 4.82
C MET A 1 -15.94 -21.58 4.77
N SER A 2 -14.81 -21.02 5.19
CA SER A 2 -14.54 -19.60 4.99
C SER A 2 -14.43 -19.37 3.48
N GLN A 3 -15.24 -18.47 2.93
CA GLN A 3 -15.11 -18.07 1.53
C GLN A 3 -13.93 -17.10 1.45
N ASP A 4 -12.87 -17.50 0.74
CA ASP A 4 -11.76 -16.59 0.45
C ASP A 4 -12.26 -15.53 -0.53
N ILE A 5 -12.24 -14.26 -0.10
CA ILE A 5 -12.70 -13.13 -0.91
C ILE A 5 -11.49 -12.47 -1.53
N GLU A 6 -11.33 -12.63 -2.84
CA GLU A 6 -10.32 -11.95 -3.63
C GLU A 6 -10.92 -10.67 -4.26
N ARG A 7 -10.21 -9.55 -4.18
CA ARG A 7 -10.63 -8.28 -4.80
C ARG A 7 -9.43 -7.48 -5.25
N VAL A 8 -9.47 -7.05 -6.51
CA VAL A 8 -8.46 -6.18 -7.08
C VAL A 8 -8.83 -4.70 -6.85
N TYR A 9 -7.92 -3.95 -6.25
CA TYR A 9 -8.06 -2.50 -6.03
C TYR A 9 -6.88 -1.74 -6.63
N THR A 10 -7.14 -0.52 -7.12
CA THR A 10 -6.09 0.46 -7.39
C THR A 10 -6.09 1.53 -6.31
N ILE A 11 -4.97 1.65 -5.58
CA ILE A 11 -4.81 2.63 -4.51
C ILE A 11 -4.06 3.85 -5.03
N ASN A 12 -4.66 5.03 -4.85
CA ASN A 12 -4.02 6.30 -5.14
C ASN A 12 -3.09 6.70 -3.98
N LEU A 13 -1.78 6.69 -4.21
CA LEU A 13 -0.73 7.02 -3.25
C LEU A 13 -0.20 8.44 -3.42
N GLY A 14 -0.79 9.28 -4.28
CA GLY A 14 -0.30 10.64 -4.54
C GLY A 14 -0.13 11.53 -3.31
N LYS A 15 -0.89 11.27 -2.22
CA LYS A 15 -0.77 11.98 -0.94
C LYS A 15 0.56 11.76 -0.21
N VAL A 16 1.37 10.78 -0.60
CA VAL A 16 2.72 10.59 -0.03
C VAL A 16 3.61 11.80 -0.24
N LEU A 17 3.37 12.63 -1.26
CA LEU A 17 4.13 13.85 -1.49
C LEU A 17 3.98 14.89 -0.37
N LEU A 18 2.93 14.80 0.45
CA LEU A 18 2.72 15.66 1.61
C LEU A 18 3.65 15.29 2.78
N SER A 19 4.30 14.12 2.71
CA SER A 19 5.27 13.69 3.71
C SER A 19 6.70 14.06 3.30
N PRO A 20 7.62 14.24 4.28
CA PRO A 20 9.04 14.45 4.00
C PRO A 20 9.61 13.37 3.08
N ASP A 21 10.57 13.74 2.24
CA ASP A 21 11.16 12.87 1.23
C ASP A 21 11.63 11.52 1.79
N ASN A 22 12.27 11.54 2.95
CA ASN A 22 12.77 10.34 3.64
C ASN A 22 11.68 9.51 4.33
N GLN A 23 10.39 9.80 4.11
CA GLN A 23 9.27 9.07 4.71
C GLN A 23 8.25 8.60 3.68
N ARG A 24 8.40 8.94 2.39
CA ARG A 24 7.32 8.74 1.40
C ARG A 24 6.98 7.27 1.18
N ALA A 25 7.97 6.40 0.99
CA ALA A 25 7.70 4.96 0.85
C ALA A 25 7.08 4.36 2.13
N LYS A 26 7.55 4.77 3.32
CA LYS A 26 6.92 4.39 4.59
C LYS A 26 5.46 4.86 4.67
N ARG A 27 5.17 6.08 4.21
CA ARG A 27 3.80 6.61 4.15
C ARG A 27 2.93 5.83 3.16
N ALA A 28 3.47 5.45 2.01
CA ALA A 28 2.76 4.60 1.05
C ALA A 28 2.30 3.27 1.67
N VAL A 29 3.21 2.59 2.38
CA VAL A 29 2.89 1.34 3.09
C VAL A 29 1.76 1.57 4.10
N ASN A 30 1.83 2.65 4.87
CA ASN A 30 0.77 2.97 5.85
C ASN A 30 -0.58 3.25 5.17
N MET A 31 -0.59 4.00 4.07
CA MET A 31 -1.82 4.26 3.30
C MET A 31 -2.44 2.96 2.75
N ILE A 32 -1.62 2.00 2.31
CA ILE A 32 -2.10 0.69 1.86
C ILE A 32 -2.76 -0.07 3.02
N ARG A 33 -2.11 -0.09 4.19
CA ARG A 33 -2.69 -0.73 5.39
C ARG A 33 -3.99 -0.05 5.81
N GLU A 34 -4.04 1.28 5.84
CA GLU A 34 -5.24 2.06 6.13
C GLU A 34 -6.37 1.71 5.14
N PHE A 35 -6.06 1.65 3.85
CA PHE A 35 -7.02 1.26 2.80
C PHE A 35 -7.57 -0.14 3.02
N ALA A 36 -6.70 -1.13 3.25
CA ALA A 36 -7.11 -2.53 3.45
C ALA A 36 -7.99 -2.70 4.70
N ARG A 37 -7.63 -2.06 5.83
CA ARG A 37 -8.45 -2.10 7.05
C ARG A 37 -9.84 -1.50 6.82
N HIS A 38 -9.92 -0.38 6.10
CA HIS A 38 -11.18 0.30 5.85
C HIS A 38 -12.10 -0.49 4.90
N HIS A 39 -11.57 -1.05 3.82
CA HIS A 39 -12.38 -1.69 2.77
C HIS A 39 -12.63 -3.18 3.01
N MET A 40 -11.67 -3.89 3.63
CA MET A 40 -11.78 -5.32 3.91
C MET A 40 -12.24 -5.61 5.34
N LYS A 41 -12.31 -4.60 6.22
CA LYS A 41 -12.70 -4.73 7.64
C LYS A 41 -11.82 -5.73 8.41
N ILE A 42 -10.56 -5.87 8.03
CA ILE A 42 -9.55 -6.72 8.69
C ILE A 42 -8.70 -5.90 9.66
N GLN A 43 -8.28 -6.50 10.78
CA GLN A 43 -7.41 -5.81 11.76
C GLN A 43 -5.93 -5.94 11.39
N GLN A 44 -5.49 -7.17 11.09
CA GLN A 44 -4.12 -7.48 10.72
C GLN A 44 -3.98 -7.49 9.20
N VAL A 45 -3.10 -6.62 8.68
CA VAL A 45 -2.78 -6.52 7.25
C VAL A 45 -1.34 -6.97 7.06
N LYS A 46 -1.15 -8.10 6.37
CA LYS A 46 0.16 -8.52 5.86
C LYS A 46 0.29 -7.99 4.44
N ILE A 47 1.48 -7.48 4.11
CA ILE A 47 1.82 -7.01 2.77
C ILE A 47 2.85 -7.97 2.23
N GLU A 48 2.60 -8.49 1.03
CA GLU A 48 3.52 -9.39 0.36
C GLU A 48 4.84 -8.69 -0.02
N GLU A 49 5.88 -9.50 -0.19
CA GLU A 49 7.24 -9.00 -0.39
C GLU A 49 7.41 -8.29 -1.74
N ASP A 50 6.75 -8.78 -2.78
CA ASP A 50 6.69 -8.17 -4.11
C ASP A 50 6.08 -6.75 -4.08
N VAL A 51 4.99 -6.55 -3.35
CA VAL A 51 4.35 -5.25 -3.12
C VAL A 51 5.33 -4.31 -2.41
N SER A 52 6.07 -4.82 -1.43
CA SER A 52 7.14 -4.05 -0.76
C SER A 52 8.23 -3.67 -1.77
N HIS A 53 8.78 -4.62 -2.52
CA HIS A 53 9.80 -4.34 -3.53
C HIS A 53 9.35 -3.30 -4.55
N LEU A 54 8.10 -3.36 -5.02
CA LEU A 54 7.53 -2.35 -5.92
C LEU A 54 7.50 -0.96 -5.27
N LEU A 55 7.09 -0.85 -4.01
CA LEU A 55 7.06 0.42 -3.27
C LEU A 55 8.45 1.03 -3.08
N TRP A 56 9.46 0.18 -2.86
CA TRP A 56 10.84 0.59 -2.58
C TRP A 56 11.76 0.58 -3.82
N SER A 57 11.25 0.17 -4.99
CA SER A 57 12.01 -0.01 -6.25
C SER A 57 12.79 1.24 -6.72
N ARG A 58 12.30 2.43 -6.36
CA ARG A 58 12.92 3.73 -6.69
C ARG A 58 13.43 4.47 -5.44
N GLY A 59 13.65 3.73 -4.37
CA GLY A 59 14.09 4.24 -3.08
C GLY A 59 13.00 4.97 -2.29
N ILE A 60 13.35 5.38 -1.07
CA ILE A 60 12.40 5.93 -0.09
C ILE A 60 11.66 7.20 -0.55
N LYS A 61 12.30 7.99 -1.43
CA LYS A 61 11.82 9.31 -1.87
C LYS A 61 10.83 9.26 -3.03
N HIS A 62 10.82 8.17 -3.81
CA HIS A 62 10.06 8.09 -5.06
C HIS A 62 9.19 6.82 -5.16
N PRO A 63 8.34 6.52 -4.15
CA PRO A 63 7.40 5.41 -4.29
C PRO A 63 6.43 5.65 -5.46
N PRO A 64 5.83 4.59 -6.02
CA PRO A 64 4.81 4.73 -7.06
C PRO A 64 3.60 5.53 -6.55
N ARG A 65 3.00 6.34 -7.44
CA ARG A 65 1.84 7.20 -7.12
C ARG A 65 0.50 6.46 -7.17
N LYS A 66 0.49 5.28 -7.78
CA LYS A 66 -0.65 4.37 -7.87
C LYS A 66 -0.10 2.95 -7.74
N LEU A 67 -0.86 2.08 -7.09
CA LEU A 67 -0.51 0.67 -6.94
C LEU A 67 -1.76 -0.18 -7.11
N GLY A 68 -1.70 -1.19 -7.97
CA GLY A 68 -2.69 -2.26 -8.02
C GLY A 68 -2.38 -3.29 -6.94
N LEU A 69 -3.38 -3.68 -6.15
CA LEU A 69 -3.32 -4.83 -5.25
C LEU A 69 -4.40 -5.80 -5.69
N GLY A 70 -4.03 -7.06 -5.91
CA GLY A 70 -4.92 -8.18 -6.20
C GLY A 70 -4.87 -9.18 -5.07
#